data_AF-A0A961HZT8-F1
#
_entry.id   AF-A0A961HZT8-F1
#
_cell.length_a   1.000
_cell.length_b   1.000
_cell.length_c   1.000
_cell.angle_alpha   90.00
_cell.angle_beta   90.00
_cell.angle_gamma   90.00
#
_symmetry.space_group_name_H-M   'P 1'
#
loop_
_entity.id
_entity.type
_entity.pdbx_description
1 polymer ?
#
loop_
_entity_poly.entity_id
_entity_poly.type
_entity_poly.pdbx_seq_one_letter_code
_entity_poly.pdbx_strand_id
1 'polypeptide(L)'
;ICGLLCGIAGAYLATALQAGFVKDMTAGRGFIALAALIFAKWRPWHALWACLLFGFLQAIALRYQNLDIGGVVIPVQAMDALPYVLTVVILAGFVGKAIPPRAGGEPYVKER
;
A
#
# COMPACT_ATOMS: atom_id res chain seq x y z
N ILE A 1 -1.75 -14.15 -14.66
CA ILE A 1 -0.69 -13.35 -14.01
C ILE A 1 -1.23 -12.62 -12.79
N CYS A 2 -2.25 -11.75 -12.91
CA CYS A 2 -2.80 -11.00 -11.77
C CYS A 2 -3.22 -11.91 -10.60
N GLY A 3 -3.97 -12.99 -10.88
CA GLY A 3 -4.38 -13.95 -9.84
C GLY A 3 -3.22 -14.66 -9.12
N LEU A 4 -2.11 -14.94 -9.81
CA LEU A 4 -0.92 -15.55 -9.19
C LEU A 4 -0.20 -14.55 -8.27
N LEU A 5 -0.05 -13.30 -8.71
CA LEU A 5 0.54 -12.21 -7.91
C LEU A 5 -0.34 -11.89 -6.68
N CYS A 6 -1.66 -11.81 -6.85
CA CYS A 6 -2.60 -11.63 -5.75
C CYS A 6 -2.59 -12.82 -4.78
N GLY A 7 -2.45 -14.05 -5.29
CA GLY A 7 -2.33 -15.26 -4.45
C GLY A 7 -1.09 -15.24 -3.57
N ILE A 8 0.07 -14.86 -4.12
CA ILE A 8 1.32 -14.72 -3.35
C ILE A 8 1.19 -13.62 -2.29
N ALA A 9 0.59 -12.49 -2.64
CA ALA A 9 0.35 -11.40 -1.68
C ALA A 9 -0.56 -11.85 -0.53
N GLY A 10 -1.62 -12.60 -0.81
CA GLY A 10 -2.52 -13.16 0.20
C GLY A 10 -1.83 -14.18 1.12
N ALA A 11 -1.00 -15.07 0.54
CA ALA A 11 -0.20 -16.02 1.30
C ALA A 11 0.79 -15.31 2.24
N TYR A 12 1.45 -14.24 1.77
CA TYR A 12 2.34 -13.42 2.60
C TYR A 12 1.60 -12.80 3.79
N LEU A 13 0.41 -12.24 3.59
CA LEU A 13 -0.38 -11.67 4.69
C LEU A 13 -0.75 -12.70 5.75
N ALA A 14 -1.13 -13.91 5.33
CA ALA A 14 -1.56 -14.99 6.21
C ALA A 14 -0.42 -15.73 6.94
N THR A 15 0.83 -15.57 6.49
CA THR A 15 1.98 -16.33 7.02
C THR A 15 3.03 -15.45 7.67
N ALA A 16 3.38 -14.34 7.04
CA ALA A 16 4.49 -13.49 7.47
C ALA A 16 4.03 -12.31 8.33
N LEU A 17 2.85 -11.76 8.04
CA LEU A 17 2.37 -10.55 8.71
C LEU A 17 1.49 -10.83 9.92
N GLN A 18 0.65 -11.86 9.82
CA GLN A 18 -0.17 -12.36 10.90
C GLN A 18 0.00 -13.88 10.93
N ALA A 19 0.35 -14.46 12.09
CA ALA A 19 0.45 -15.93 12.24
C ALA A 19 -0.95 -16.58 12.32
N GLY A 20 -1.78 -16.37 11.29
CA GLY A 20 -3.15 -16.85 11.23
C GLY A 20 -4.05 -16.04 10.31
N PHE A 21 -5.06 -16.71 9.75
CA PHE A 21 -6.09 -16.07 8.93
C PHE A 21 -7.16 -15.46 9.84
N VAL A 22 -7.02 -14.17 10.14
CA VAL A 22 -7.95 -13.43 11.02
C VAL A 22 -8.85 -12.54 10.18
N LYS A 23 -10.06 -12.26 10.67
CA LYS A 23 -10.93 -11.26 10.06
C LYS A 23 -10.22 -9.90 10.01
N ASP A 24 -10.35 -9.19 8.89
CA ASP A 24 -9.73 -7.88 8.64
C ASP A 24 -8.19 -7.88 8.56
N MET A 25 -7.56 -9.02 8.22
CA MET A 25 -6.10 -9.15 8.06
C MET A 25 -5.47 -8.18 7.04
N THR A 26 -6.24 -7.73 6.04
CA THR A 26 -5.77 -6.72 5.07
C THR A 26 -5.73 -5.32 5.67
N ALA A 27 -6.43 -5.07 6.78
CA ALA A 27 -6.42 -3.84 7.58
C ALA A 27 -6.48 -2.54 6.75
N GLY A 28 -7.26 -2.53 5.65
CA GLY A 28 -7.38 -1.34 4.78
C GLY A 28 -6.18 -1.05 3.86
N ARG A 29 -5.15 -1.91 3.81
CA ARG A 29 -3.96 -1.73 2.95
C ARG A 29 -4.26 -1.66 1.45
N GLY A 30 -5.45 -2.08 1.02
CA GLY A 30 -5.92 -1.91 -0.36
C GLY A 30 -5.97 -0.45 -0.81
N PHE A 31 -6.18 0.50 0.11
CA PHE A 31 -6.14 1.93 -0.20
C PHE A 31 -4.74 2.39 -0.64
N ILE A 32 -3.69 1.86 0.00
CA ILE A 32 -2.30 2.17 -0.35
C ILE A 32 -1.98 1.65 -1.75
N ALA A 33 -2.47 0.45 -2.11
CA ALA A 33 -2.30 -0.11 -3.45
C ALA A 33 -2.97 0.76 -4.53
N LEU A 34 -4.17 1.28 -4.25
CA LEU A 34 -4.85 2.24 -5.13
C LEU A 34 -4.08 3.56 -5.24
N ALA A 35 -3.58 4.09 -4.14
CA ALA A 35 -2.76 5.30 -4.15
C ALA A 35 -1.48 5.11 -4.99
N ALA A 36 -0.77 4.00 -4.80
CA ALA A 36 0.39 3.62 -5.60
C ALA A 36 0.07 3.54 -7.10
N LEU A 37 -1.09 3.00 -7.47
CA LEU A 37 -1.55 2.93 -8.86
C LEU A 37 -1.80 4.32 -9.47
N ILE A 38 -2.42 5.22 -8.68
CA ILE A 38 -2.68 6.61 -9.10
C ILE A 38 -1.35 7.33 -9.32
N PHE A 39 -0.39 7.21 -8.39
CA PHE A 39 0.97 7.76 -8.52
C PHE A 39 1.70 7.24 -9.74
N ALA A 40 1.54 5.95 -10.03
CA ALA A 40 2.19 5.29 -11.15
C ALA A 40 1.71 5.75 -12.52
N LYS A 41 0.66 6.59 -12.59
CA LYS A 41 -0.03 6.95 -13.85
C LYS A 41 -0.34 5.72 -14.69
N TRP A 42 -0.73 4.63 -14.03
CA TRP A 42 -1.06 3.35 -14.67
C TRP A 42 0.09 2.70 -15.46
N ARG A 43 1.34 3.13 -15.23
CA ARG A 43 2.54 2.52 -15.82
C ARG A 43 3.14 1.49 -14.85
N PRO A 44 3.37 0.24 -15.28
CA PRO A 44 3.76 -0.86 -14.40
C PRO A 44 5.12 -0.62 -13.73
N TRP A 45 6.06 0.02 -14.44
CA TRP A 45 7.38 0.33 -13.88
C TRP A 45 7.32 1.29 -12.69
N HIS A 46 6.54 2.36 -12.81
CA HIS A 46 6.37 3.34 -11.74
C HIS A 46 5.56 2.76 -10.56
N ALA A 47 4.60 1.88 -10.85
CA ALA A 47 3.83 1.17 -9.82
C ALA A 47 4.73 0.26 -8.98
N LEU A 48 5.67 -0.43 -9.61
CA LEU A 48 6.62 -1.29 -8.91
C LEU A 48 7.50 -0.48 -7.93
N TRP A 49 8.05 0.66 -8.38
CA TRP A 49 8.85 1.54 -7.52
C TRP A 49 8.02 2.16 -6.38
N ALA A 50 6.79 2.58 -6.67
CA ALA A 50 5.89 3.10 -5.65
C ALA A 50 5.57 2.03 -4.59
N CYS A 51 5.21 0.81 -5.01
CA CYS A 51 4.93 -0.30 -4.10
C CYS A 51 6.15 -0.70 -3.26
N LEU A 52 7.36 -0.68 -3.84
CA LEU A 52 8.61 -0.93 -3.10
C LEU A 52 8.87 0.13 -2.05
N LEU A 53 8.67 1.42 -2.38
CA LEU A 53 8.82 2.52 -1.42
C LEU A 53 7.82 2.38 -0.26
N PHE A 54 6.56 2.07 -0.56
CA PHE A 54 5.54 1.83 0.47
C PHE A 54 5.88 0.64 1.38
N GLY A 55 6.30 -0.49 0.79
CA GLY A 55 6.73 -1.66 1.55
C GLY A 55 7.96 -1.38 2.43
N PHE A 56 8.93 -0.62 1.91
CA PHE A 56 10.12 -0.21 2.65
C PHE A 56 9.78 0.62 3.90
N LEU A 57 8.87 1.59 3.76
CA LEU A 57 8.44 2.42 4.89
C LEU A 57 7.59 1.66 5.89
N GLN A 58 6.75 0.74 5.41
CA GLN A 58 6.00 -0.15 6.29
C GLN A 58 6.95 -1.05 7.09
N ALA A 59 8.03 -1.54 6.49
CA ALA A 59 9.06 -2.29 7.21
C ALA A 59 9.81 -1.43 8.24
N ILE A 60 10.08 -0.16 7.93
CA ILE A 60 10.66 0.80 8.89
C ILE A 60 9.72 1.03 10.07
N ALA A 61 8.43 1.28 9.80
CA ALA A 61 7.42 1.45 10.84
C ALA A 61 7.32 0.23 11.76
N LEU A 62 7.39 -0.98 11.19
CA LEU A 62 7.36 -2.24 11.93
C LEU A 62 8.65 -2.49 12.75
N ARG A 63 9.79 -1.96 12.31
CA ARG A 63 11.09 -2.15 12.98
C ARG A 63 11.32 -1.12 14.09
N TYR A 64 10.74 0.07 13.97
CA TYR A 64 10.86 1.18 14.92
C TYR A 64 9.55 1.42 15.69
N GLN A 65 8.88 0.35 16.11
CA GLN A 65 7.58 0.44 16.82
C GLN A 65 7.65 1.18 18.16
N ASN A 66 8.82 1.22 18.80
CA ASN A 66 9.06 1.91 20.07
C ASN A 66 10.29 2.84 19.96
N LEU A 67 10.15 3.96 19.25
CA LEU A 67 11.19 5.01 19.29
C LEU A 67 10.99 5.84 20.57
N ASP A 68 11.82 5.57 21.57
CA ASP A 68 11.97 6.45 22.74
C ASP A 68 12.96 7.56 22.37
N ILE A 69 12.45 8.68 21.85
CA ILE A 69 13.25 9.88 21.62
C ILE A 69 13.10 10.77 22.85
N GLY A 70 13.97 10.57 23.83
CA GLY A 70 14.11 11.51 24.95
C GLY A 70 12.88 11.63 25.87
N GLY A 71 12.21 10.53 26.21
CA GLY A 71 11.19 10.49 27.26
C GLY A 71 9.75 10.72 26.79
N VAL A 72 9.53 10.87 25.48
CA VAL A 72 8.18 10.85 24.89
C VAL A 72 8.01 9.53 24.14
N VAL A 73 7.25 8.61 24.73
CA VAL A 73 6.89 7.33 24.10
C VAL A 73 5.94 7.63 22.94
N ILE A 74 6.45 7.61 21.72
CA ILE A 74 5.61 7.70 20.53
C ILE A 74 4.83 6.38 20.45
N PRO A 75 3.50 6.41 20.54
CA PRO A 75 2.72 5.19 20.52
C PRO A 75 2.74 4.57 19.12
N VAL A 76 2.67 3.24 19.07
CA VAL A 76 2.74 2.44 17.84
C VAL A 76 1.78 2.95 16.75
N GLN A 77 0.62 3.50 17.14
CA GLN A 77 -0.37 4.05 16.20
C GLN A 77 0.17 5.23 15.38
N ALA A 78 1.06 6.05 15.93
CA ALA A 78 1.68 7.16 15.20
C ALA A 78 2.70 6.65 14.17
N MET A 79 3.42 5.57 14.50
CA MET A 79 4.37 4.93 13.58
C MET A 79 3.65 4.14 12.47
N ASP A 80 2.51 3.51 12.79
CA ASP A 80 1.64 2.85 11.81
C ASP A 80 0.93 3.84 10.87
N ALA A 81 0.76 5.10 11.29
CA ALA A 81 0.21 6.17 10.46
C ALA A 81 1.23 6.75 9.46
N LEU A 82 2.52 6.53 9.68
CA LEU A 82 3.64 7.09 8.89
C LEU A 82 3.55 6.78 7.38
N PRO A 83 3.21 5.55 6.93
CA PRO A 83 2.98 5.28 5.51
C PRO A 83 1.83 6.11 4.92
N TYR A 84 0.77 6.38 5.71
CA TYR A 84 -0.38 7.19 5.27
C TYR A 84 -0.06 8.68 5.23
N VAL A 85 0.68 9.20 6.22
CA VAL A 85 1.13 10.59 6.19
C VAL A 85 1.99 10.82 4.95
N LEU A 86 2.84 9.85 4.58
CA LEU A 86 3.61 9.95 3.36
C LEU A 86 2.75 9.91 2.09
N THR A 87 1.71 9.07 2.00
CA THR A 87 0.81 9.11 0.82
C THR A 87 0.21 10.50 0.66
N VAL A 88 -0.22 11.12 1.76
CA VAL A 88 -0.81 12.47 1.77
C VAL A 88 0.22 13.51 1.31
N VAL A 89 1.45 13.47 1.83
CA VAL A 89 2.51 14.42 1.44
C VAL A 89 2.90 14.27 -0.02
N ILE A 90 3.03 13.03 -0.52
CA ILE A 90 3.37 12.76 -1.92
C ILE A 90 2.23 13.20 -2.85
N LEU A 91 0.97 12.89 -2.49
CA LEU A 91 -0.22 13.34 -3.24
C LEU A 91 -0.31 14.87 -3.30
N ALA A 92 -0.17 15.53 -2.16
CA ALA A 92 -0.29 16.98 -2.07
C ALA A 92 0.88 17.72 -2.73
N GLY A 93 2.09 17.16 -2.69
CA GLY A 93 3.31 17.84 -3.14
C GLY A 93 3.70 17.59 -4.60
N PHE A 94 3.49 16.38 -5.12
CA PHE A 94 4.16 15.94 -6.36
C PHE A 94 3.25 15.34 -7.43
N VAL A 95 1.96 15.17 -7.16
CA VAL A 95 1.04 14.57 -8.14
C VAL A 95 0.52 15.63 -9.11
N GLY A 96 1.19 15.73 -10.26
CA GLY A 96 0.58 16.30 -11.46
C GLY A 96 -0.62 15.48 -11.94
N LYS A 97 -1.29 15.90 -13.03
CA LYS A 97 -2.50 15.22 -13.56
C LYS A 97 -2.32 13.70 -13.71
N ALA A 98 -3.01 12.93 -12.88
CA ALA A 98 -3.23 11.50 -13.08
C ALA A 98 -4.44 11.33 -13.99
N ILE A 99 -4.23 11.00 -15.27
CA ILE A 99 -5.32 10.71 -16.20
C ILE A 99 -5.69 9.23 -16.01
N PRO A 100 -6.88 8.90 -15.49
CA PRO A 100 -7.30 7.52 -15.40
C PRO A 100 -7.48 6.92 -16.81
N PRO A 101 -7.17 5.64 -17.02
CA PRO A 101 -7.40 4.95 -18.27
C PRO A 101 -8.90 4.83 -18.49
N ARG A 102 -9.30 5.04 -19.74
CA ARG A 102 -10.71 4.99 -20.17
C ARG A 102 -11.40 3.66 -19.86
N ALA A 103 -10.64 2.58 -19.69
CA ALA A 103 -11.14 1.24 -19.40
C ALA A 103 -11.48 0.98 -17.91
N GLY A 104 -11.25 1.93 -17.00
CA GLY A 104 -11.53 1.73 -15.56
C GLY A 104 -13.02 1.70 -15.17
N GLY A 105 -13.93 1.97 -16.12
CA GLY A 105 -15.37 2.00 -15.89
C GLY A 105 -16.20 1.23 -16.92
N GLU A 106 -15.58 0.54 -17.89
CA GLU A 106 -16.31 -0.29 -18.84
C GLU A 106 -16.49 -1.71 -18.27
N PRO A 107 -17.74 -2.16 -18.04
CA PRO A 107 -18.00 -3.52 -17.59
C PRO A 107 -17.47 -4.53 -18.61
N TYR A 108 -16.74 -5.55 -18.16
CA TYR A 108 -16.28 -6.62 -19.03
C TYR A 108 -17.47 -7.41 -19.58
N VAL A 109 -17.77 -7.24 -20.87
CA VAL A 109 -18.78 -8.04 -21.56
C VAL A 109 -18.11 -9.34 -21.99
N LYS A 110 -18.59 -10.46 -21.45
CA LYS A 110 -18.08 -11.80 -21.77
C LYS A 110 -18.56 -12.16 -23.18
N GLU A 111 -17.64 -12.23 -24.15
CA GLU A 111 -17.97 -12.86 -25.45
C GLU A 111 -18.38 -14.32 -25.22
N ARG A 112 -19.48 -14.70 -25.87
CA ARG A 112 -20.24 -15.93 -25.63
C ARG A 112 -19.56 -17.16 -26.20
#